data_AF-A0A7C4SX90-F1
#
_entry.id   AF-A0A7C4SX90-F1
#
_cell.length_a   1.000
_cell.length_b   1.000
_cell.length_c   1.000
_cell.angle_alpha   90.00
_cell.angle_beta   90.00
_cell.angle_gamma   90.00
#
_symmetry.space_group_name_H-M   'P 1'
#
loop_
_entity.id
_entity.type
_entity.pdbx_description
1 polymer ?
#
loop_
_entity_poly.entity_id
_entity_poly.type
_entity_poly.pdbx_seq_one_letter_code
_entity_poly.pdbx_strand_id
1 'polypeptide(L)'
;MRPYRFSLPPPVLLFACVVVLVPSLASSTVYVHQERLTLQWDPAPGTVDHYNAYVSVDGQPFAPATEVRTNSLQLQAADRKKYVLQVEAEAQDGSVGPLSDPSEEIVVYLAGSPEDTDGDGLANAWETANGLNPFDPDDASADADGDGLTNGREYSAGTDPNKTDTDGDGVSDKTEIDRGQNPLDPADNASVTLPIEQGKEEIFTTGPEVSYSFQPMAGDVDVVFEVYNASEAAEVEILVNGCSLGFALATGVDAWGTRQVVVLPDACVNDGAENTLTFRNRLISGAGWGMRNVCLGIPLPSAEAYGRIKNGDQAHVDRVLYQFEGQEGDARIFYEVYDIDWPDEVRILLNGQPVSFVEVTADGKWSFERILYLPDALVKDTGTNLLCFDSTRNPPSTYAWGVRNVSFWPPQTIPLPSAPEYGYIKNGNQQYTDRVRFSFQGRPGDVTVRYQVYDVDYADELAIVVNGRFLGYAPVTPNQKWSGSLSVTLPDAWVEDSGPNVLTFDNTRNPPRLFWWGVRDVSVY
;
A
#
# COMPACT_ATOMS: atom_id res chain seq x y z
N MET A 1 -0.38 52.73 -56.68
CA MET A 1 -0.01 51.30 -56.81
C MET A 1 -1.26 50.47 -56.61
N ARG A 2 -1.54 49.46 -57.45
CA ARG A 2 -2.65 48.53 -57.22
C ARG A 2 -2.11 47.33 -56.44
N PRO A 3 -2.71 46.90 -55.32
CA PRO A 3 -2.33 45.66 -54.67
C PRO A 3 -2.78 44.49 -55.55
N TYR A 4 -1.87 43.57 -55.86
CA TYR A 4 -2.23 42.28 -56.43
C TYR A 4 -2.77 41.38 -55.33
N ARG A 5 -3.95 40.81 -55.54
CA ARG A 5 -4.42 39.66 -54.76
C ARG A 5 -3.69 38.42 -55.27
N PHE A 6 -3.10 37.64 -54.38
CA PHE A 6 -2.69 36.28 -54.69
C PHE A 6 -3.82 35.31 -54.37
N SER A 7 -4.06 34.36 -55.27
CA SER A 7 -4.88 33.18 -55.01
C SER A 7 -3.92 32.05 -54.69
N LEU A 8 -4.07 31.45 -53.51
CA LEU A 8 -3.50 30.13 -53.29
C LEU A 8 -4.26 29.13 -54.17
N PRO A 9 -3.61 28.12 -54.76
CA PRO A 9 -4.31 26.94 -55.25
C PRO A 9 -5.00 26.22 -54.07
N PRO A 10 -6.01 25.36 -54.29
CA PRO A 10 -6.67 24.65 -53.21
C PRO A 10 -5.65 23.82 -52.40
N PRO A 11 -5.83 23.69 -51.08
CA PRO A 11 -4.86 23.00 -50.23
C PRO A 11 -4.80 21.53 -50.61
N VAL A 12 -3.69 21.12 -51.23
CA VAL A 12 -3.23 19.74 -51.15
C VAL A 12 -2.65 19.59 -49.76
N LEU A 13 -3.41 18.92 -48.88
CA LEU A 13 -3.00 18.58 -47.52
C LEU A 13 -1.62 17.88 -47.58
N LEU A 14 -0.61 18.57 -47.06
CA LEU A 14 0.75 18.07 -46.88
C LEU A 14 1.13 18.27 -45.42
N PHE A 15 1.45 17.14 -44.78
CA PHE A 15 1.54 16.99 -43.33
C PHE A 15 2.84 17.59 -42.79
N ALA A 16 2.77 18.85 -42.33
CA ALA A 16 3.65 19.44 -41.32
C ALA A 16 3.13 20.84 -40.94
N CYS A 17 2.99 21.16 -39.65
CA CYS A 17 2.64 22.52 -39.23
C CYS A 17 3.88 23.43 -39.29
N VAL A 18 4.18 23.96 -40.48
CA VAL A 18 5.32 24.87 -40.69
C VAL A 18 4.90 26.32 -40.41
N VAL A 19 5.29 26.85 -39.25
CA VAL A 19 5.14 28.28 -38.96
C VAL A 19 6.29 29.06 -39.60
N VAL A 20 6.02 29.68 -40.75
CA VAL A 20 6.97 30.57 -41.45
C VAL A 20 6.76 32.02 -40.99
N LEU A 21 7.75 32.61 -40.32
CA LEU A 21 7.76 34.05 -40.02
C LEU A 21 8.49 34.82 -41.13
N VAL A 22 7.68 35.34 -42.07
CA VAL A 22 7.90 36.43 -43.04
C VAL A 22 9.31 36.56 -43.68
N PRO A 23 9.46 36.27 -44.98
CA PRO A 23 10.65 36.65 -45.74
C PRO A 23 10.58 38.12 -46.20
N SER A 24 11.72 38.81 -46.22
CA SER A 24 11.91 40.04 -47.02
C SER A 24 12.41 39.75 -48.44
N LEU A 25 12.96 38.55 -48.67
CA LEU A 25 13.01 37.94 -50.00
C LEU A 25 11.59 37.77 -50.55
N ALA A 26 11.24 38.54 -51.58
CA ALA A 26 10.01 38.28 -52.31
C ALA A 26 10.04 36.85 -52.87
N SER A 27 8.93 36.12 -52.69
CA SER A 27 8.62 34.83 -53.32
C SER A 27 9.44 33.57 -52.96
N SER A 28 10.19 33.52 -51.85
CA SER A 28 10.74 32.24 -51.35
C SER A 28 9.64 31.24 -50.97
N THR A 29 9.83 29.95 -51.27
CA THR A 29 8.89 28.86 -50.91
C THR A 29 9.61 27.73 -50.18
N VAL A 30 8.98 27.21 -49.12
CA VAL A 30 9.49 26.11 -48.29
C VAL A 30 8.55 24.93 -48.38
N TYR A 31 9.11 23.73 -48.58
CA TYR A 31 8.37 22.46 -48.57
C TYR A 31 9.01 21.50 -47.57
N VAL A 32 8.18 20.77 -46.82
CA VAL A 32 8.61 19.69 -45.92
C VAL A 32 7.88 18.41 -46.32
N HIS A 33 8.61 17.31 -46.50
CA HIS A 33 8.04 16.01 -46.82
C HIS A 33 8.98 14.88 -46.37
N GLN A 34 8.51 13.98 -45.48
CA GLN A 34 9.25 12.79 -45.02
C GLN A 34 10.70 13.12 -44.61
N GLU A 35 10.86 13.89 -43.53
CA GLU A 35 12.17 14.36 -43.01
C GLU A 35 13.02 15.20 -43.99
N ARG A 36 12.53 15.53 -45.18
CA ARG A 36 13.25 16.38 -46.14
C ARG A 36 12.68 17.78 -46.19
N LEU A 37 13.52 18.75 -45.81
CA LEU A 37 13.29 20.17 -45.99
C LEU A 37 13.81 20.59 -47.37
N THR A 38 12.93 21.07 -48.24
CA THR A 38 13.29 21.69 -49.53
C THR A 38 13.07 23.19 -49.44
N LEU A 39 14.15 23.96 -49.57
CA LEU A 39 14.16 25.41 -49.57
C LEU A 39 14.32 25.89 -51.01
N GLN A 40 13.40 26.72 -51.52
CA GLN A 40 13.45 27.27 -52.87
C GLN A 40 13.37 28.81 -52.84
N TRP A 41 14.26 29.48 -53.59
CA TRP A 41 14.33 30.94 -53.69
C TRP A 41 14.14 31.41 -55.13
N ASP A 42 13.81 32.69 -55.33
CA ASP A 42 13.77 33.28 -56.67
C ASP A 42 15.18 33.34 -57.27
N PRO A 43 15.39 32.97 -58.56
CA PRO A 43 16.69 33.04 -59.20
C PRO A 43 17.26 34.46 -59.24
N ALA A 44 18.59 34.60 -59.19
CA ALA A 44 19.22 35.91 -59.37
C ALA A 44 18.92 36.48 -60.77
N PRO A 45 18.84 37.82 -60.91
CA PRO A 45 18.81 38.45 -62.22
C PRO A 45 20.17 38.31 -62.92
N GLY A 46 20.21 37.58 -64.04
CA GLY A 46 21.41 37.42 -64.88
C GLY A 46 21.74 35.95 -65.17
N THR A 47 22.96 35.70 -65.65
CA THR A 47 23.47 34.34 -65.90
C THR A 47 24.27 33.87 -64.69
N VAL A 48 23.61 33.16 -63.78
CA VAL A 48 24.24 32.49 -62.64
C VAL A 48 24.88 31.17 -63.10
N ASP A 49 26.09 30.86 -62.63
CA ASP A 49 26.73 29.55 -62.83
C ASP A 49 26.34 28.55 -61.72
N HIS A 50 26.39 29.02 -60.47
CA HIS A 50 25.99 28.27 -59.28
C HIS A 50 25.64 29.22 -58.12
N TYR A 51 25.04 28.65 -57.07
CA TYR A 51 24.76 29.32 -55.80
C TYR A 51 25.57 28.66 -54.68
N ASN A 52 26.05 29.47 -53.73
CA ASN A 52 26.69 29.02 -52.50
C ASN A 52 25.69 29.18 -51.35
N ALA A 53 25.22 28.06 -50.81
CA ALA A 53 24.21 28.03 -49.76
C ALA A 53 24.81 27.66 -48.39
N TYR A 54 24.51 28.48 -47.39
CA TYR A 54 25.02 28.36 -46.02
C TYR A 54 23.88 28.04 -45.07
N VAL A 55 24.03 27.02 -44.22
CA VAL A 55 23.00 26.61 -43.26
C VAL A 55 23.50 26.71 -41.82
N SER A 56 22.70 27.35 -40.97
CA SER A 56 22.83 27.36 -39.52
C SER A 56 21.68 26.57 -38.90
N VAL A 57 21.97 25.84 -37.81
CA VAL A 57 21.00 25.04 -37.06
C VAL A 57 21.09 25.45 -35.59
N ASP A 58 19.96 25.76 -34.96
CA ASP A 58 19.85 26.23 -33.56
C ASP A 58 20.80 27.39 -33.21
N GLY A 59 21.10 28.26 -34.18
CA GLY A 59 22.01 29.40 -33.99
C GLY A 59 23.50 29.03 -33.91
N GLN A 60 23.89 27.81 -34.27
CA GLN A 60 25.29 27.46 -34.48
C GLN A 60 25.90 28.24 -35.65
N PRO A 61 27.23 28.41 -35.71
CA PRO A 61 27.89 29.03 -36.86
C PRO A 61 27.52 28.31 -38.17
N PHE A 62 27.35 29.09 -39.24
CA PHE A 62 27.03 28.55 -40.56
C PHE A 62 28.04 27.47 -40.98
N ALA A 63 27.50 26.33 -41.44
CA ALA A 63 28.29 25.27 -42.05
C ALA A 63 28.96 25.76 -43.35
N PRO A 64 30.05 25.11 -43.81
CA PRO A 64 30.66 25.42 -45.10
C PRO A 64 29.65 25.42 -46.25
N ALA A 65 29.85 26.32 -47.22
CA ALA A 65 28.94 26.49 -48.35
C ALA A 65 28.71 25.17 -49.11
N THR A 66 27.45 24.89 -49.43
CA THR A 66 27.09 23.86 -50.39
C THR A 66 26.88 24.51 -51.75
N GLU A 67 27.71 24.17 -52.75
CA GLU A 67 27.50 24.57 -54.14
C GLU A 67 26.25 23.87 -54.69
N VAL A 68 25.28 24.64 -55.17
CA VAL A 68 24.08 24.12 -55.84
C VAL A 68 23.85 24.83 -57.17
N ARG A 69 23.52 24.06 -58.21
CA ARG A 69 23.31 24.56 -59.59
C ARG A 69 21.85 24.88 -59.92
N THR A 70 20.99 24.84 -58.90
CA THR A 70 19.56 25.16 -58.97
C THR A 70 19.23 26.13 -57.85
N ASN A 71 18.15 26.90 -58.00
CA ASN A 71 17.62 27.81 -56.99
C ASN A 71 16.87 27.07 -55.85
N SER A 72 17.40 25.92 -55.44
CA SER A 72 16.80 25.02 -54.46
C SER A 72 17.85 24.21 -53.71
N LEU A 73 17.69 24.09 -52.40
CA LEU A 73 18.50 23.24 -51.52
C LEU A 73 17.60 22.19 -50.83
N GLN A 74 18.07 20.94 -50.78
CA GLN A 74 17.43 19.88 -49.99
C GLN A 74 18.32 19.52 -48.80
N LEU A 75 17.71 19.43 -47.63
CA LEU A 75 18.34 19.08 -46.37
C LEU A 75 17.56 17.95 -45.70
N GLN A 76 18.26 17.05 -45.00
CA GLN A 76 17.60 16.20 -44.02
C GLN A 76 17.35 17.03 -42.76
N ALA A 77 16.09 17.12 -42.40
CA ALA A 77 15.62 17.86 -41.24
C ALA A 77 15.66 16.96 -39.99
N ALA A 78 15.90 17.57 -38.85
CA ALA A 78 15.78 16.96 -37.53
C ALA A 78 14.72 17.71 -36.72
N ASP A 79 14.04 17.01 -35.83
CA ASP A 79 12.87 17.53 -35.13
C ASP A 79 13.20 18.62 -34.13
N ARG A 80 12.25 19.54 -33.92
CA ARG A 80 12.35 20.66 -32.96
C ARG A 80 13.60 21.56 -33.18
N LYS A 81 14.09 21.68 -34.42
CA LYS A 81 15.24 22.52 -34.82
C LYS A 81 14.85 23.85 -35.47
N LYS A 82 15.63 24.90 -35.18
CA LYS A 82 15.61 26.17 -35.93
C LYS A 82 16.63 26.09 -37.07
N TYR A 83 16.19 26.15 -38.32
CA TYR A 83 17.08 26.33 -39.47
C TYR A 83 17.16 27.81 -39.89
N VAL A 84 18.34 28.25 -40.31
CA VAL A 84 18.59 29.56 -40.96
C VAL A 84 19.41 29.34 -42.23
N LEU A 85 18.97 29.93 -43.34
CA LEU A 85 19.63 29.85 -44.65
C LEU A 85 20.15 31.23 -45.09
N GLN A 86 21.39 31.29 -45.59
CA GLN A 86 21.95 32.41 -46.37
C GLN A 86 22.38 31.88 -47.75
N VAL A 87 22.18 32.67 -48.81
CA VAL A 87 22.51 32.26 -50.19
C VAL A 87 23.24 33.37 -50.95
N GLU A 88 24.34 32.99 -51.61
CA GLU A 88 25.12 33.84 -52.50
C GLU A 88 25.07 33.27 -53.92
N ALA A 89 25.06 34.12 -54.96
CA ALA A 89 25.04 33.68 -56.35
C ALA A 89 26.31 34.12 -57.07
N GLU A 90 26.92 33.21 -57.83
CA GLU A 90 28.15 33.48 -58.55
C GLU A 90 27.93 33.34 -60.07
N ALA A 91 28.40 34.33 -60.83
CA ALA A 91 28.38 34.33 -62.30
C ALA A 91 29.78 33.99 -62.85
N GLN A 92 29.84 33.54 -64.10
CA GLN A 92 31.10 33.10 -64.75
C GLN A 92 32.19 34.19 -64.87
N ASP A 93 31.87 35.47 -64.65
CA ASP A 93 32.81 36.59 -64.63
C ASP A 93 33.08 37.14 -63.21
N GLY A 94 32.54 36.51 -62.16
CA GLY A 94 32.69 36.92 -60.76
C GLY A 94 32.01 38.24 -60.38
N SER A 95 31.08 38.75 -61.21
CA SER A 95 30.50 40.10 -61.03
C SER A 95 29.27 40.20 -60.13
N VAL A 96 28.74 39.07 -59.63
CA VAL A 96 27.52 39.01 -58.81
C VAL A 96 27.88 38.86 -57.33
N GLY A 97 27.27 39.68 -56.48
CA GLY A 97 27.43 39.65 -55.02
C GLY A 97 26.36 38.78 -54.32
N PRO A 98 26.32 38.79 -52.98
CA PRO A 98 25.34 38.01 -52.20
C PRO A 98 23.91 38.41 -52.57
N LEU A 99 22.99 37.43 -52.60
CA LEU A 99 21.57 37.67 -52.94
C LEU A 99 20.74 38.18 -51.76
N SER A 100 21.16 37.84 -50.55
CA SER A 100 20.58 38.28 -49.29
C SER A 100 21.53 39.24 -48.59
N ASP A 101 21.01 40.35 -48.07
CA ASP A 101 21.67 41.04 -46.96
C ASP A 101 21.74 40.04 -45.77
N PRO A 102 22.84 39.96 -45.00
CA PRO A 102 22.92 39.08 -43.83
C PRO A 102 21.87 39.34 -42.74
N SER A 103 21.01 40.36 -42.89
CA SER A 103 19.82 40.59 -42.09
C SER A 103 18.55 39.84 -42.55
N GLU A 104 18.58 39.07 -43.64
CA GLU A 104 17.42 38.34 -44.18
C GLU A 104 17.49 36.83 -43.87
N GLU A 105 16.83 36.39 -42.79
CA GLU A 105 16.79 34.98 -42.37
C GLU A 105 15.52 34.25 -42.87
N ILE A 106 15.66 33.09 -43.53
CA ILE A 106 14.56 32.11 -43.62
C ILE A 106 14.60 31.25 -42.35
N VAL A 107 13.64 31.47 -41.45
CA VAL A 107 13.48 30.69 -40.21
C VAL A 107 12.40 29.62 -40.38
N VAL A 108 12.79 28.35 -40.15
CA VAL A 108 11.87 27.20 -40.14
C VAL A 108 11.83 26.59 -38.75
N TYR A 109 10.61 26.40 -38.22
CA TYR A 109 10.32 25.62 -37.03
C TYR A 109 9.59 24.32 -37.41
N LEU A 110 10.01 23.20 -36.84
CA LEU A 110 9.36 21.90 -36.97
C LEU A 110 8.82 21.49 -35.60
N ALA A 111 7.50 21.57 -35.42
CA ALA A 111 6.81 21.25 -34.17
C ALA A 111 5.99 19.97 -34.34
N GLY A 112 6.15 19.04 -33.38
CA GLY A 112 5.35 17.82 -33.24
C GLY A 112 5.59 16.75 -34.32
N SER A 113 5.33 15.49 -33.94
CA SER A 113 4.92 14.50 -34.95
C SER A 113 3.47 14.83 -35.34
N PRO A 114 2.95 14.40 -36.51
CA PRO A 114 1.52 14.56 -36.82
C PRO A 114 0.61 13.63 -35.98
N GLU A 115 1.19 12.84 -35.05
CA GLU A 115 0.51 11.87 -34.20
C GLU A 115 0.45 12.30 -32.74
N ASP A 116 1.24 13.31 -32.31
CA ASP A 116 1.38 13.84 -30.94
C ASP A 116 1.56 15.37 -31.05
N THR A 117 0.52 16.14 -30.73
CA THR A 117 0.38 17.55 -31.16
C THR A 117 0.78 18.59 -30.12
N ASP A 118 0.60 18.32 -28.84
CA ASP A 118 1.10 19.14 -27.73
C ASP A 118 2.47 18.65 -27.22
N GLY A 119 2.83 17.39 -27.46
CA GLY A 119 4.17 16.86 -27.29
C GLY A 119 4.44 16.23 -25.94
N ASP A 120 3.40 15.75 -25.24
CA ASP A 120 3.47 15.16 -23.89
C ASP A 120 3.82 13.66 -23.88
N GLY A 121 3.68 12.99 -25.03
CA GLY A 121 3.99 11.57 -25.23
C GLY A 121 2.76 10.68 -25.47
N LEU A 122 1.55 11.21 -25.35
CA LEU A 122 0.33 10.56 -25.86
C LEU A 122 0.20 10.76 -27.37
N ALA A 123 -0.69 9.98 -27.98
CA ALA A 123 -1.01 10.11 -29.39
C ALA A 123 -2.42 10.66 -29.58
N ASN A 124 -2.58 11.69 -30.42
CA ASN A 124 -3.84 12.39 -30.75
C ASN A 124 -5.03 11.44 -30.92
N ALA A 125 -4.80 10.31 -31.60
CA ALA A 125 -5.81 9.33 -31.95
C ALA A 125 -6.23 8.46 -30.75
N TRP A 126 -5.31 8.19 -29.82
CA TRP A 126 -5.58 7.50 -28.55
C TRP A 126 -6.26 8.45 -27.57
N GLU A 127 -5.78 9.68 -27.42
CA GLU A 127 -6.41 10.70 -26.58
C GLU A 127 -7.87 10.94 -26.98
N THR A 128 -8.10 11.20 -28.28
CA THR A 128 -9.46 11.41 -28.82
C THR A 128 -10.35 10.18 -28.61
N ALA A 129 -9.79 8.97 -28.62
CA ALA A 129 -10.54 7.74 -28.38
C ALA A 129 -10.93 7.55 -26.90
N ASN A 130 -10.08 8.04 -25.98
CA ASN A 130 -10.26 7.93 -24.53
C ASN A 130 -10.73 9.24 -23.86
N GLY A 131 -11.21 10.22 -24.64
CA GLY A 131 -11.82 11.45 -24.11
C GLY A 131 -10.86 12.53 -23.59
N LEU A 132 -9.55 12.34 -23.79
CA LEU A 132 -8.49 13.32 -23.50
C LEU A 132 -8.37 14.37 -24.62
N ASN A 133 -7.47 15.34 -24.47
CA ASN A 133 -7.40 16.53 -25.32
C ASN A 133 -6.03 16.70 -26.02
N PRO A 134 -5.93 16.44 -27.36
CA PRO A 134 -4.72 16.58 -28.20
C PRO A 134 -4.06 17.96 -28.35
N PHE A 135 -4.30 18.84 -27.39
CA PHE A 135 -3.79 20.21 -27.30
C PHE A 135 -3.52 20.65 -25.84
N ASP A 136 -3.52 19.73 -24.86
CA ASP A 136 -3.35 19.99 -23.42
C ASP A 136 -2.24 19.12 -22.80
N PRO A 137 -0.96 19.58 -22.84
CA PRO A 137 0.20 18.77 -22.49
C PRO A 137 0.34 18.44 -20.99
N ASP A 138 -0.61 18.88 -20.16
CA ASP A 138 -0.68 18.50 -18.76
C ASP A 138 -1.47 17.19 -18.57
N ASP A 139 -2.28 16.75 -19.54
CA ASP A 139 -3.25 15.66 -19.36
C ASP A 139 -2.64 14.24 -19.36
N ALA A 140 -1.49 13.99 -20.02
CA ALA A 140 -0.72 12.76 -19.80
C ALA A 140 -0.24 12.57 -18.36
N SER A 141 -0.11 13.67 -17.59
CA SER A 141 0.30 13.65 -16.19
C SER A 141 -0.88 13.60 -15.20
N ALA A 142 -2.11 13.72 -15.70
CA ALA A 142 -3.32 13.53 -14.92
C ALA A 142 -3.60 12.04 -14.67
N ASP A 143 -4.56 11.81 -13.78
CA ASP A 143 -5.10 10.53 -13.33
C ASP A 143 -6.62 10.75 -13.40
N ALA A 144 -7.25 10.24 -14.46
CA ALA A 144 -8.60 10.67 -14.86
C ALA A 144 -9.73 9.87 -14.20
N ASP A 145 -9.46 8.66 -13.72
CA ASP A 145 -10.41 7.85 -12.93
C ASP A 145 -10.11 7.79 -11.42
N GLY A 146 -8.89 8.11 -11.00
CA GLY A 146 -8.46 8.21 -9.60
C GLY A 146 -7.86 6.93 -9.01
N ASP A 147 -7.43 5.96 -9.81
CA ASP A 147 -6.80 4.72 -9.32
C ASP A 147 -5.33 4.90 -8.87
N GLY A 148 -4.69 6.01 -9.25
CA GLY A 148 -3.30 6.34 -8.93
C GLY A 148 -2.28 6.00 -10.03
N LEU A 149 -2.73 5.53 -11.19
CA LEU A 149 -2.00 5.46 -12.45
C LEU A 149 -2.27 6.75 -13.25
N THR A 150 -1.25 7.27 -13.93
CA THR A 150 -1.41 8.47 -14.76
C THR A 150 -1.72 8.07 -16.20
N ASN A 151 -2.53 8.84 -16.92
CA ASN A 151 -2.93 8.62 -18.32
C ASN A 151 -1.75 8.18 -19.23
N GLY A 152 -0.56 8.80 -19.11
CA GLY A 152 0.64 8.42 -19.89
C GLY A 152 1.27 7.06 -19.53
N ARG A 153 1.06 6.57 -18.31
CA ARG A 153 1.42 5.20 -17.90
C ARG A 153 0.40 4.19 -18.40
N GLU A 154 -0.88 4.55 -18.42
CA GLU A 154 -1.96 3.73 -18.94
C GLU A 154 -1.83 3.50 -20.44
N TYR A 155 -1.53 4.56 -21.19
CA TYR A 155 -1.11 4.47 -22.59
C TYR A 155 0.07 3.52 -22.80
N SER A 156 1.00 3.45 -21.84
CA SER A 156 2.15 2.54 -21.87
C SER A 156 1.81 1.10 -21.46
N ALA A 157 0.78 0.90 -20.63
CA ALA A 157 0.28 -0.40 -20.18
C ALA A 157 -0.75 -1.00 -21.16
N GLY A 158 -1.43 -0.16 -21.95
CA GLY A 158 -2.54 -0.54 -22.82
C GLY A 158 -3.92 -0.46 -22.14
N THR A 159 -4.02 0.19 -20.98
CA THR A 159 -5.24 0.32 -20.17
C THR A 159 -6.12 1.51 -20.58
N ASP A 160 -7.33 1.62 -20.02
CA ASP A 160 -8.35 2.62 -20.34
C ASP A 160 -8.40 3.72 -19.26
N PRO A 161 -7.94 4.96 -19.53
CA PRO A 161 -7.78 6.04 -18.53
C PRO A 161 -9.09 6.63 -18.00
N ASN A 162 -10.21 5.95 -18.21
CA ASN A 162 -11.51 6.27 -17.62
C ASN A 162 -12.06 5.10 -16.79
N LYS A 163 -11.25 4.07 -16.52
CA LYS A 163 -11.62 2.89 -15.75
C LYS A 163 -10.46 2.47 -14.85
N THR A 164 -10.71 2.58 -13.54
CA THR A 164 -9.79 2.10 -12.51
C THR A 164 -9.42 0.62 -12.63
N ASP A 165 -10.18 -0.16 -13.39
CA ASP A 165 -10.10 -1.60 -13.63
C ASP A 165 -10.47 -1.82 -15.11
N THR A 166 -9.47 -2.07 -15.96
CA THR A 166 -9.64 -2.10 -17.41
C THR A 166 -10.32 -3.37 -17.91
N ASP A 167 -9.93 -4.52 -17.38
CA ASP A 167 -10.42 -5.83 -17.83
C ASP A 167 -11.68 -6.33 -17.10
N GLY A 168 -12.05 -5.64 -16.01
CA GLY A 168 -13.28 -5.82 -15.26
C GLY A 168 -13.22 -6.95 -14.25
N ASP A 169 -12.02 -7.35 -13.81
CA ASP A 169 -11.86 -8.46 -12.88
C ASP A 169 -12.14 -8.09 -11.42
N GLY A 170 -11.97 -6.82 -11.05
CA GLY A 170 -12.19 -6.30 -9.70
C GLY A 170 -10.94 -5.82 -8.95
N VAL A 171 -9.74 -5.97 -9.53
CA VAL A 171 -8.49 -5.33 -9.07
C VAL A 171 -8.24 -4.08 -9.92
N SER A 172 -7.55 -3.06 -9.37
CA SER A 172 -7.24 -1.85 -10.13
C SER A 172 -5.98 -1.99 -10.98
N ASP A 173 -5.94 -1.37 -12.16
CA ASP A 173 -4.81 -1.45 -13.10
C ASP A 173 -3.48 -1.07 -12.42
N LYS A 174 -3.50 0.00 -11.60
CA LYS A 174 -2.36 0.44 -10.77
C LYS A 174 -1.86 -0.61 -9.79
N THR A 175 -2.78 -1.39 -9.25
CA THR A 175 -2.53 -2.41 -8.23
C THR A 175 -1.96 -3.67 -8.87
N GLU A 176 -2.46 -4.08 -10.01
CA GLU A 176 -1.94 -5.20 -10.79
C GLU A 176 -0.52 -4.93 -11.27
N ILE A 177 -0.25 -3.76 -11.84
CA ILE A 177 1.09 -3.36 -12.28
C ILE A 177 2.09 -3.35 -11.12
N ASP A 178 1.69 -2.88 -9.92
CA ASP A 178 2.54 -2.93 -8.72
C ASP A 178 2.79 -4.37 -8.23
N ARG A 179 1.81 -5.28 -8.41
CA ARG A 179 1.92 -6.71 -8.08
C ARG A 179 2.65 -7.52 -9.17
N GLY A 180 2.90 -6.94 -10.34
CA GLY A 180 3.50 -7.61 -11.50
C GLY A 180 2.51 -8.52 -12.27
N GLN A 181 1.22 -8.25 -12.13
CA GLN A 181 0.10 -8.85 -12.85
C GLN A 181 -0.14 -8.10 -14.17
N ASN A 182 -1.05 -8.61 -15.00
CA ASN A 182 -1.37 -8.09 -16.32
C ASN A 182 -2.80 -7.51 -16.36
N PRO A 183 -2.97 -6.16 -16.37
CA PRO A 183 -4.27 -5.46 -16.28
C PRO A 183 -5.14 -5.53 -17.55
N LEU A 184 -5.00 -6.63 -18.28
CA LEU A 184 -5.63 -6.96 -19.56
C LEU A 184 -5.96 -8.47 -19.66
N ASP A 185 -5.78 -9.24 -18.59
CA ASP A 185 -6.09 -10.68 -18.51
C ASP A 185 -6.81 -11.01 -17.19
N PRO A 186 -8.16 -10.98 -17.17
CA PRO A 186 -8.99 -11.04 -15.95
C PRO A 186 -8.97 -12.42 -15.26
N ALA A 187 -8.08 -13.31 -15.70
CA ALA A 187 -7.84 -14.63 -15.16
C ALA A 187 -6.48 -14.75 -14.45
N ASP A 188 -5.63 -13.72 -14.46
CA ASP A 188 -4.31 -13.74 -13.82
C ASP A 188 -4.40 -13.41 -12.30
N ASN A 189 -5.45 -12.70 -11.88
CA ASN A 189 -5.82 -12.50 -10.47
C ASN A 189 -6.17 -13.81 -9.72
N ALA A 190 -6.32 -14.93 -10.43
CA ALA A 190 -6.95 -16.17 -9.95
C ALA A 190 -6.28 -16.85 -8.74
N SER A 191 -5.15 -16.33 -8.25
CA SER A 191 -4.49 -16.74 -7.01
C SER A 191 -3.62 -15.62 -6.42
N VAL A 192 -4.14 -14.40 -6.26
CA VAL A 192 -3.40 -13.37 -5.48
C VAL A 192 -3.19 -13.90 -4.06
N THR A 193 -1.94 -13.87 -3.57
CA THR A 193 -1.59 -14.13 -2.17
C THR A 193 -1.09 -12.84 -1.55
N LEU A 194 -1.88 -12.27 -0.66
CA LEU A 194 -1.62 -10.96 -0.06
C LEU A 194 -1.23 -11.12 1.41
N PRO A 195 -0.26 -10.36 1.95
CA PRO A 195 -0.09 -10.33 3.40
C PRO A 195 -1.42 -9.90 4.04
N ILE A 196 -1.81 -10.48 5.18
CA ILE A 196 -2.90 -9.92 5.99
C ILE A 196 -2.40 -8.61 6.64
N GLU A 197 -2.33 -7.54 5.85
CA GLU A 197 -2.35 -6.18 6.35
C GLU A 197 -3.76 -5.93 6.91
N GLN A 198 -3.89 -6.06 8.23
CA GLN A 198 -5.20 -6.04 8.89
C GLN A 198 -5.95 -4.74 8.51
N GLY A 199 -7.12 -4.88 7.89
CA GLY A 199 -8.08 -3.79 7.71
C GLY A 199 -7.92 -2.91 6.46
N LYS A 200 -7.50 -3.42 5.28
CA LYS A 200 -7.51 -2.56 4.07
C LYS A 200 -8.07 -3.10 2.75
N GLU A 201 -7.82 -4.35 2.38
CA GLU A 201 -8.14 -4.76 1.00
C GLU A 201 -9.60 -5.20 0.86
N GLU A 202 -10.44 -4.33 0.30
CA GLU A 202 -11.59 -4.77 -0.50
C GLU A 202 -11.02 -5.32 -1.81
N ILE A 203 -11.27 -6.60 -2.08
CA ILE A 203 -10.84 -7.30 -3.29
C ILE A 203 -12.11 -7.77 -3.97
N PHE A 204 -12.34 -7.33 -5.19
CA PHE A 204 -13.27 -7.98 -6.10
C PHE A 204 -12.46 -8.90 -7.02
N THR A 205 -13.05 -10.02 -7.41
CA THR A 205 -12.43 -10.96 -8.36
C THR A 205 -13.52 -11.72 -9.12
N THR A 206 -13.25 -12.05 -10.38
CA THR A 206 -14.00 -13.07 -11.15
C THR A 206 -13.36 -14.46 -11.07
N GLY A 207 -12.15 -14.56 -10.51
CA GLY A 207 -11.37 -15.78 -10.35
C GLY A 207 -11.93 -16.76 -9.29
N PRO A 208 -11.38 -17.97 -9.18
CA PRO A 208 -11.91 -19.00 -8.29
C PRO A 208 -11.44 -18.86 -6.83
N GLU A 209 -10.33 -18.16 -6.55
CA GLU A 209 -9.69 -18.12 -5.23
C GLU A 209 -9.07 -16.76 -4.91
N VAL A 210 -9.20 -16.32 -3.65
CA VAL A 210 -8.45 -15.21 -3.04
C VAL A 210 -7.66 -15.79 -1.87
N SER A 211 -6.35 -15.55 -1.82
CA SER A 211 -5.51 -16.04 -0.73
C SER A 211 -4.81 -14.91 0.03
N TYR A 212 -4.54 -15.15 1.30
CA TYR A 212 -3.78 -14.27 2.16
C TYR A 212 -2.71 -15.05 2.93
N SER A 213 -1.52 -14.48 3.11
CA SER A 213 -0.46 -15.04 3.94
C SER A 213 -0.37 -14.36 5.31
N PHE A 214 -0.02 -15.13 6.34
CA PHE A 214 0.16 -14.60 7.69
C PHE A 214 1.21 -15.35 8.49
N GLN A 215 1.86 -14.63 9.41
CA GLN A 215 2.87 -15.16 10.30
C GLN A 215 2.23 -16.02 11.42
N PRO A 216 2.95 -17.03 11.94
CA PRO A 216 2.41 -17.94 12.94
C PRO A 216 2.05 -17.20 14.24
N MET A 217 0.82 -17.41 14.69
CA MET A 217 0.28 -16.91 15.97
C MET A 217 0.02 -18.10 16.89
N ALA A 218 0.06 -17.87 18.21
CA ALA A 218 -0.11 -18.95 19.19
C ALA A 218 -1.59 -19.11 19.60
N GLY A 219 -2.11 -20.33 19.48
CA GLY A 219 -3.48 -20.71 19.84
C GLY A 219 -4.50 -20.46 18.72
N ASP A 220 -5.72 -20.96 18.91
CA ASP A 220 -6.86 -20.81 17.98
C ASP A 220 -7.08 -19.33 17.63
N VAL A 221 -6.69 -18.94 16.41
CA VAL A 221 -6.82 -17.57 15.89
C VAL A 221 -8.19 -17.41 15.25
N ASP A 222 -8.93 -16.35 15.52
CA ASP A 222 -10.11 -16.05 14.69
C ASP A 222 -9.74 -15.16 13.49
N VAL A 223 -10.23 -15.52 12.31
CA VAL A 223 -10.28 -14.66 11.13
C VAL A 223 -11.65 -13.98 11.08
N VAL A 224 -11.65 -12.66 10.92
CA VAL A 224 -12.83 -11.85 10.67
C VAL A 224 -12.81 -11.35 9.23
N PHE A 225 -13.93 -11.46 8.51
CA PHE A 225 -14.04 -11.06 7.09
C PHE A 225 -15.50 -10.75 6.69
N GLU A 226 -15.68 -10.15 5.51
CA GLU A 226 -16.95 -9.93 4.84
C GLU A 226 -16.87 -10.40 3.37
N VAL A 227 -18.01 -10.85 2.81
CA VAL A 227 -18.10 -11.44 1.46
C VAL A 227 -19.09 -10.67 0.59
N TYR A 228 -18.69 -10.25 -0.60
CA TYR A 228 -19.53 -9.58 -1.58
C TYR A 228 -20.16 -10.57 -2.56
N ASN A 229 -21.44 -10.36 -2.89
CA ASN A 229 -22.17 -10.97 -4.01
C ASN A 229 -22.21 -12.51 -4.06
N ALA A 230 -21.93 -13.19 -2.96
CA ALA A 230 -22.28 -14.60 -2.83
C ALA A 230 -23.82 -14.73 -2.73
N SER A 231 -24.37 -15.55 -3.61
CA SER A 231 -25.81 -15.75 -3.79
C SER A 231 -26.37 -16.87 -2.89
N GLU A 232 -25.53 -17.85 -2.54
CA GLU A 232 -25.88 -18.98 -1.67
C GLU A 232 -24.80 -19.24 -0.60
N ALA A 233 -25.22 -19.75 0.56
CA ALA A 233 -24.35 -20.04 1.72
C ALA A 233 -23.36 -21.23 1.51
N ALA A 234 -23.22 -21.73 0.29
CA ALA A 234 -22.28 -22.78 -0.11
C ALA A 234 -21.30 -22.30 -1.20
N GLU A 235 -21.33 -21.00 -1.54
CA GLU A 235 -20.60 -20.44 -2.66
C GLU A 235 -19.10 -20.26 -2.36
N VAL A 236 -18.74 -19.70 -1.20
CA VAL A 236 -17.34 -19.48 -0.80
C VAL A 236 -16.91 -20.47 0.29
N GLU A 237 -15.98 -21.37 -0.02
CA GLU A 237 -15.30 -22.26 0.92
C GLU A 237 -14.10 -21.54 1.56
N ILE A 238 -13.88 -21.76 2.85
CA ILE A 238 -12.79 -21.14 3.62
C ILE A 238 -11.78 -22.23 3.96
N LEU A 239 -10.51 -22.00 3.64
CA LEU A 239 -9.42 -22.94 3.91
C LEU A 239 -8.27 -22.24 4.62
N VAL A 240 -7.61 -22.94 5.56
CA VAL A 240 -6.28 -22.54 6.05
C VAL A 240 -5.29 -23.67 5.82
N ASN A 241 -4.19 -23.36 5.14
CA ASN A 241 -3.19 -24.32 4.67
C ASN A 241 -3.81 -25.52 3.91
N GLY A 242 -4.93 -25.29 3.21
CA GLY A 242 -5.71 -26.31 2.51
C GLY A 242 -6.68 -27.15 3.38
N CYS A 243 -6.70 -26.96 4.70
CA CYS A 243 -7.72 -27.51 5.60
C CYS A 243 -9.00 -26.67 5.52
N SER A 244 -10.10 -27.28 5.09
CA SER A 244 -11.41 -26.62 4.94
C SER A 244 -12.06 -26.39 6.31
N LEU A 245 -12.44 -25.14 6.58
CA LEU A 245 -13.06 -24.67 7.82
C LEU A 245 -14.59 -24.56 7.72
N GLY A 246 -15.13 -24.77 6.51
CA GLY A 246 -16.54 -24.62 6.19
C GLY A 246 -16.77 -23.60 5.08
N PHE A 247 -17.98 -23.04 5.05
CA PHE A 247 -18.44 -22.13 4.02
C PHE A 247 -18.84 -20.79 4.62
N ALA A 248 -18.56 -19.72 3.90
CA ALA A 248 -19.04 -18.40 4.26
C ALA A 248 -20.54 -18.29 3.98
N LEU A 249 -21.27 -17.74 4.96
CA LEU A 249 -22.64 -17.27 4.78
C LEU A 249 -22.65 -16.03 3.88
N ALA A 250 -23.74 -15.84 3.14
CA ALA A 250 -23.91 -14.69 2.26
C ALA A 250 -25.27 -14.04 2.48
N THR A 251 -25.39 -12.73 2.26
CA THR A 251 -26.62 -11.98 2.56
C THR A 251 -27.22 -11.20 1.41
N GLY A 252 -26.91 -11.60 0.17
CA GLY A 252 -27.63 -11.15 -1.03
C GLY A 252 -26.75 -10.86 -2.23
N VAL A 253 -27.41 -10.72 -3.37
CA VAL A 253 -26.83 -10.27 -4.64
C VAL A 253 -26.56 -8.76 -4.57
N ASP A 254 -25.46 -8.31 -5.18
CA ASP A 254 -25.03 -6.91 -5.26
C ASP A 254 -24.88 -6.18 -3.90
N ALA A 255 -24.54 -6.91 -2.85
CA ALA A 255 -24.32 -6.36 -1.52
C ALA A 255 -23.20 -7.09 -0.75
N TRP A 256 -22.59 -6.36 0.19
CA TRP A 256 -21.68 -6.96 1.17
C TRP A 256 -22.45 -7.79 2.21
N GLY A 257 -21.91 -8.96 2.48
CA GLY A 257 -22.39 -9.94 3.45
C GLY A 257 -22.37 -9.42 4.88
N THR A 258 -23.20 -10.00 5.76
CA THR A 258 -22.96 -9.87 7.20
C THR A 258 -21.58 -10.42 7.57
N ARG A 259 -20.85 -9.64 8.37
CA ARG A 259 -19.55 -9.98 8.92
C ARG A 259 -19.52 -11.36 9.56
N GLN A 260 -18.45 -12.09 9.29
CA GLN A 260 -18.21 -13.43 9.80
C GLN A 260 -16.94 -13.51 10.61
N VAL A 261 -16.92 -14.54 11.44
CA VAL A 261 -15.83 -14.91 12.34
C VAL A 261 -15.64 -16.41 12.20
N VAL A 262 -14.43 -16.86 11.89
CA VAL A 262 -14.09 -18.28 11.77
C VAL A 262 -12.84 -18.57 12.58
N VAL A 263 -12.96 -19.53 13.49
CA VAL A 263 -11.85 -20.06 14.29
C VAL A 263 -10.92 -20.84 13.35
N LEU A 264 -9.65 -20.46 13.32
CA LEU A 264 -8.57 -21.23 12.72
C LEU A 264 -8.14 -22.31 13.74
N PRO A 265 -8.41 -23.60 13.49
CA PRO A 265 -8.06 -24.63 14.44
C PRO A 265 -6.54 -24.80 14.50
N ASP A 266 -5.96 -24.90 15.70
CA ASP A 266 -4.54 -25.22 15.93
C ASP A 266 -4.01 -26.33 14.98
N ALA A 267 -4.81 -27.39 14.78
CA ALA A 267 -4.45 -28.53 13.95
C ALA A 267 -4.29 -28.23 12.44
N CYS A 268 -4.71 -27.05 11.98
CA CYS A 268 -4.62 -26.59 10.61
C CYS A 268 -3.67 -25.40 10.43
N VAL A 269 -3.08 -24.88 11.51
CA VAL A 269 -2.10 -23.78 11.51
C VAL A 269 -0.68 -24.37 11.66
N ASN A 270 0.30 -23.78 10.96
CA ASN A 270 1.70 -24.16 11.02
C ASN A 270 2.42 -23.36 12.12
N ASP A 271 2.71 -24.01 13.25
CA ASP A 271 3.57 -23.44 14.30
C ASP A 271 5.00 -23.17 13.77
N GLY A 272 5.35 -21.90 13.58
CA GLY A 272 6.70 -21.48 13.20
C GLY A 272 6.98 -21.39 11.69
N ALA A 273 5.97 -21.48 10.84
CA ALA A 273 6.06 -21.16 9.41
C ALA A 273 4.93 -20.20 8.98
N GLU A 274 5.09 -19.57 7.82
CA GLU A 274 4.02 -18.78 7.22
C GLU A 274 2.81 -19.67 6.89
N ASN A 275 1.63 -19.09 7.08
CA ASN A 275 0.33 -19.73 6.89
C ASN A 275 -0.41 -19.07 5.73
N THR A 276 -1.28 -19.82 5.06
CA THR A 276 -2.14 -19.30 3.99
C THR A 276 -3.62 -19.49 4.34
N LEU A 277 -4.39 -18.41 4.31
CA LEU A 277 -5.84 -18.38 4.38
C LEU A 277 -6.38 -18.19 2.97
N THR A 278 -7.18 -19.13 2.47
CA THR A 278 -7.76 -19.10 1.12
C THR A 278 -9.28 -19.10 1.20
N PHE A 279 -9.89 -18.17 0.48
CA PHE A 279 -11.31 -18.15 0.18
C PHE A 279 -11.51 -18.63 -1.26
N ARG A 280 -12.31 -19.68 -1.46
CA ARG A 280 -12.54 -20.31 -2.77
C ARG A 280 -14.00 -20.21 -3.16
N ASN A 281 -14.32 -19.50 -4.25
CA ASN A 281 -15.64 -19.60 -4.87
C ASN A 281 -15.76 -20.94 -5.62
N ARG A 282 -16.74 -21.75 -5.23
CA ARG A 282 -17.01 -23.09 -5.78
C ARG A 282 -18.14 -23.13 -6.80
N LEU A 283 -18.93 -22.06 -6.91
CA LEU A 283 -20.08 -21.96 -7.82
C LEU A 283 -19.78 -20.91 -8.89
N ILE A 284 -18.66 -21.08 -9.61
CA ILE A 284 -18.17 -20.19 -10.67
C ILE A 284 -19.32 -19.87 -11.66
N SER A 285 -19.94 -18.72 -11.46
CA SER A 285 -21.13 -18.26 -12.18
C SER A 285 -20.79 -17.22 -13.26
N GLY A 286 -19.55 -16.72 -13.27
CA GLY A 286 -19.09 -15.60 -14.09
C GLY A 286 -19.51 -14.23 -13.55
N ALA A 287 -20.16 -14.16 -12.38
CA ALA A 287 -20.37 -12.92 -11.65
C ALA A 287 -19.18 -12.64 -10.72
N GLY A 288 -18.74 -11.38 -10.66
CA GLY A 288 -17.70 -10.96 -9.72
C GLY A 288 -18.18 -11.11 -8.27
N TRP A 289 -17.31 -11.67 -7.43
CA TRP A 289 -17.48 -11.78 -5.98
C TRP A 289 -16.32 -11.03 -5.30
N GLY A 290 -16.31 -10.94 -3.98
CA GLY A 290 -15.22 -10.22 -3.31
C GLY A 290 -15.08 -10.47 -1.83
N MET A 291 -13.88 -10.23 -1.30
CA MET A 291 -13.50 -10.30 0.10
C MET A 291 -13.19 -8.90 0.63
N ARG A 292 -13.51 -8.61 1.89
CA ARG A 292 -12.94 -7.44 2.57
C ARG A 292 -12.79 -7.61 4.07
N ASN A 293 -12.12 -6.62 4.66
CA ASN A 293 -11.96 -6.49 6.10
C ASN A 293 -11.29 -7.71 6.76
N VAL A 294 -10.48 -8.46 6.00
CA VAL A 294 -9.81 -9.68 6.47
C VAL A 294 -8.79 -9.31 7.54
N CYS A 295 -9.04 -9.76 8.77
CA CYS A 295 -8.22 -9.44 9.95
C CYS A 295 -8.05 -10.68 10.82
N LEU A 296 -6.86 -10.86 11.39
CA LEU A 296 -6.58 -11.84 12.45
C LEU A 296 -6.71 -11.21 13.82
N GLY A 297 -7.16 -11.96 14.81
CA GLY A 297 -7.08 -11.55 16.21
C GLY A 297 -5.65 -11.60 16.74
N ILE A 298 -5.14 -10.51 17.32
CA ILE A 298 -3.84 -10.51 18.01
C ILE A 298 -4.01 -10.78 19.52
N PRO A 299 -3.17 -11.63 20.14
CA PRO A 299 -3.29 -11.95 21.57
C PRO A 299 -3.02 -10.72 22.47
N LEU A 300 -3.64 -10.69 23.65
CA LEU A 300 -3.43 -9.60 24.61
C LEU A 300 -2.16 -9.82 25.46
N PRO A 301 -1.36 -8.78 25.79
CA PRO A 301 -1.51 -7.37 25.45
C PRO A 301 -0.48 -6.84 24.43
N SER A 302 -0.89 -5.90 23.58
CA SER A 302 0.04 -5.09 22.77
C SER A 302 0.33 -3.74 23.44
N ALA A 303 1.62 -3.38 23.51
CA ALA A 303 2.10 -2.07 23.94
C ALA A 303 2.18 -1.04 22.78
N GLU A 304 1.88 -1.48 21.56
CA GLU A 304 1.86 -0.64 20.37
C GLU A 304 0.54 0.14 20.28
N ALA A 305 0.53 1.17 19.45
CA ALA A 305 -0.61 2.06 19.29
C ALA A 305 -1.18 1.92 17.88
N TYR A 306 -2.46 1.60 17.79
CA TYR A 306 -3.18 1.37 16.54
C TYR A 306 -4.18 2.48 16.26
N GLY A 307 -4.61 2.59 15.00
CA GLY A 307 -5.54 3.61 14.54
C GLY A 307 -4.86 4.75 13.80
N ARG A 308 -5.64 5.76 13.40
CA ARG A 308 -5.18 6.85 12.53
C ARG A 308 -4.48 7.97 13.31
N ILE A 309 -3.31 7.68 13.90
CA ILE A 309 -2.62 8.61 14.80
C ILE A 309 -1.79 9.64 14.03
N LYS A 310 -1.87 10.91 14.46
CA LYS A 310 -1.12 12.02 13.85
C LYS A 310 0.38 11.91 14.12
N ASN A 311 1.18 11.71 13.07
CA ASN A 311 2.63 11.43 13.13
C ASN A 311 2.99 10.16 13.94
N GLY A 312 2.02 9.26 14.15
CA GLY A 312 2.22 7.96 14.80
C GLY A 312 2.19 6.82 13.80
N ASP A 313 2.01 5.61 14.32
CA ASP A 313 1.62 4.47 13.49
C ASP A 313 0.26 4.74 12.81
N GLN A 314 0.10 4.21 11.60
CA GLN A 314 -1.10 4.28 10.78
C GLN A 314 -1.42 2.91 10.14
N ALA A 315 -0.95 1.82 10.75
CA ALA A 315 -1.55 0.52 10.57
C ALA A 315 -2.96 0.49 11.20
N HIS A 316 -3.85 -0.30 10.61
CA HIS A 316 -5.13 -0.69 11.21
C HIS A 316 -6.01 0.53 11.54
N VAL A 317 -6.10 1.45 10.56
CA VAL A 317 -6.73 2.78 10.70
C VAL A 317 -8.24 2.75 10.89
N ASP A 318 -8.93 1.69 10.49
CA ASP A 318 -10.38 1.55 10.62
C ASP A 318 -10.77 0.72 11.85
N ARG A 319 -10.01 -0.34 12.16
CA ARG A 319 -10.27 -1.24 13.30
C ARG A 319 -9.00 -1.95 13.77
N VAL A 320 -9.02 -2.43 15.01
CA VAL A 320 -8.08 -3.45 15.50
C VAL A 320 -8.84 -4.56 16.24
N LEU A 321 -8.33 -5.79 16.14
CA LEU A 321 -8.95 -6.99 16.70
C LEU A 321 -7.97 -7.69 17.66
N TYR A 322 -8.37 -7.82 18.91
CA TYR A 322 -7.65 -8.57 19.92
C TYR A 322 -8.36 -9.87 20.25
N GLN A 323 -7.60 -10.91 20.62
CA GLN A 323 -8.14 -12.18 21.08
C GLN A 323 -7.73 -12.50 22.52
N PHE A 324 -8.61 -13.18 23.25
CA PHE A 324 -8.35 -13.64 24.62
C PHE A 324 -9.08 -14.95 24.94
N GLU A 325 -8.47 -15.77 25.78
CA GLU A 325 -9.04 -17.06 26.20
C GLU A 325 -10.29 -16.89 27.07
N GLY A 326 -11.23 -17.82 26.89
CA GLY A 326 -12.45 -17.90 27.69
C GLY A 326 -12.20 -18.11 29.17
N GLN A 327 -13.05 -17.49 30.00
CA GLN A 327 -12.99 -17.57 31.45
C GLN A 327 -14.41 -17.54 32.04
N GLU A 328 -14.59 -18.30 33.12
CA GLU A 328 -15.83 -18.34 33.91
C GLU A 328 -15.91 -17.09 34.83
N GLY A 329 -16.89 -16.22 34.58
CA GLY A 329 -17.23 -15.07 35.43
C GLY A 329 -16.72 -13.68 34.97
N ASP A 330 -16.80 -12.69 35.87
CA ASP A 330 -16.63 -11.26 35.58
C ASP A 330 -15.32 -10.89 34.84
N ALA A 331 -15.44 -10.69 33.52
CA ALA A 331 -14.37 -10.24 32.65
C ALA A 331 -14.28 -8.70 32.54
N ARG A 332 -13.05 -8.18 32.44
CA ARG A 332 -12.82 -6.75 32.14
C ARG A 332 -11.54 -6.53 31.34
N ILE A 333 -11.56 -5.48 30.52
CA ILE A 333 -10.42 -5.01 29.75
C ILE A 333 -9.92 -3.68 30.29
N PHE A 334 -8.62 -3.44 30.12
CA PHE A 334 -7.94 -2.18 30.35
C PHE A 334 -7.38 -1.68 29.02
N TYR A 335 -7.48 -0.39 28.73
CA TYR A 335 -7.04 0.18 27.45
C TYR A 335 -6.83 1.70 27.55
N GLU A 336 -6.02 2.28 26.68
CA GLU A 336 -5.88 3.73 26.49
C GLU A 336 -6.31 4.12 25.08
N VAL A 337 -6.89 5.31 24.91
CA VAL A 337 -7.41 5.81 23.62
C VAL A 337 -6.93 7.21 23.30
N TYR A 338 -6.83 7.53 22.00
CA TYR A 338 -6.28 8.78 21.48
C TYR A 338 -7.34 9.56 20.69
N ASP A 339 -7.42 10.88 20.95
CA ASP A 339 -8.04 11.89 20.07
C ASP A 339 -9.50 11.62 19.64
N ILE A 340 -10.24 10.89 20.47
CA ILE A 340 -11.68 10.61 20.27
C ILE A 340 -12.47 11.91 20.41
N ASP A 341 -13.03 12.40 19.30
CA ASP A 341 -13.82 13.62 19.17
C ASP A 341 -15.30 13.36 19.52
N TRP A 342 -15.85 12.21 19.12
CA TRP A 342 -17.29 11.90 19.23
C TRP A 342 -17.59 10.65 20.06
N PRO A 343 -18.69 10.64 20.85
CA PRO A 343 -19.02 9.52 21.75
C PRO A 343 -19.47 8.24 21.02
N ASP A 344 -19.64 8.30 19.70
CA ASP A 344 -19.96 7.19 18.81
C ASP A 344 -18.83 6.87 17.82
N GLU A 345 -17.67 7.53 17.91
CA GLU A 345 -16.60 7.45 16.91
C GLU A 345 -15.89 6.09 16.84
N VAL A 346 -15.61 5.50 18.01
CA VAL A 346 -15.03 4.15 18.10
C VAL A 346 -15.96 3.28 18.92
N ARG A 347 -16.49 2.25 18.28
CA ARG A 347 -17.34 1.22 18.87
C ARG A 347 -16.46 0.08 19.38
N ILE A 348 -16.84 -0.48 20.53
CA ILE A 348 -16.24 -1.68 21.08
C ILE A 348 -17.19 -2.86 20.84
N LEU A 349 -16.69 -3.92 20.22
CA LEU A 349 -17.42 -5.16 19.99
C LEU A 349 -16.77 -6.32 20.74
N LEU A 350 -17.60 -7.22 21.28
CA LEU A 350 -17.20 -8.50 21.85
C LEU A 350 -17.87 -9.61 21.04
N ASN A 351 -17.08 -10.53 20.47
CA ASN A 351 -17.58 -11.63 19.63
C ASN A 351 -18.57 -11.15 18.53
N GLY A 352 -18.26 -10.01 17.91
CA GLY A 352 -19.10 -9.34 16.89
C GLY A 352 -20.31 -8.58 17.43
N GLN A 353 -20.65 -8.67 18.72
CA GLN A 353 -21.76 -7.95 19.34
C GLN A 353 -21.33 -6.58 19.89
N PRO A 354 -22.13 -5.51 19.76
CA PRO A 354 -21.84 -4.23 20.41
C PRO A 354 -21.83 -4.38 21.94
N VAL A 355 -20.79 -3.89 22.61
CA VAL A 355 -20.75 -3.84 24.10
C VAL A 355 -20.61 -2.43 24.66
N SER A 356 -19.90 -1.54 23.97
CA SER A 356 -19.74 -0.14 24.38
C SER A 356 -19.33 0.73 23.19
N PHE A 357 -19.26 2.03 23.42
CA PHE A 357 -18.39 2.94 22.67
C PHE A 357 -17.22 3.38 23.55
N VAL A 358 -16.18 3.93 22.93
CA VAL A 358 -15.07 4.58 23.60
C VAL A 358 -15.49 5.98 24.07
N GLU A 359 -15.03 6.39 25.25
CA GLU A 359 -15.28 7.75 25.76
C GLU A 359 -14.49 8.82 24.99
N VAL A 360 -15.14 9.96 24.71
CA VAL A 360 -14.52 11.19 24.20
C VAL A 360 -13.30 11.58 25.06
N THR A 361 -12.23 12.02 24.40
CA THR A 361 -10.96 12.37 25.04
C THR A 361 -10.66 13.87 24.93
N ALA A 362 -9.39 14.26 24.95
CA ALA A 362 -8.97 15.65 24.76
C ALA A 362 -8.07 15.73 23.53
N ASP A 363 -8.33 16.73 22.68
CA ASP A 363 -7.75 16.88 21.35
C ASP A 363 -6.24 16.65 21.33
N GLY A 364 -5.80 15.77 20.42
CA GLY A 364 -4.43 15.38 20.16
C GLY A 364 -3.73 14.62 21.29
N LYS A 365 -4.46 14.02 22.25
CA LYS A 365 -3.88 13.34 23.43
C LYS A 365 -4.44 11.95 23.68
N TRP A 366 -3.59 11.14 24.32
CA TRP A 366 -3.99 9.89 24.94
C TRP A 366 -4.77 10.14 26.23
N SER A 367 -5.78 9.32 26.48
CA SER A 367 -6.47 9.21 27.76
C SER A 367 -5.56 8.62 28.85
N PHE A 368 -6.01 8.68 30.09
CA PHE A 368 -5.58 7.72 31.10
C PHE A 368 -6.15 6.33 30.79
N GLU A 369 -5.61 5.29 31.43
CA GLU A 369 -6.15 3.94 31.38
C GLU A 369 -7.67 3.93 31.68
N ARG A 370 -8.41 3.24 30.82
CA ARG A 370 -9.85 3.02 30.89
C ARG A 370 -10.13 1.57 31.24
N ILE A 371 -11.26 1.33 31.90
CA ILE A 371 -11.73 -0.01 32.26
C ILE A 371 -13.09 -0.21 31.59
N LEU A 372 -13.26 -1.30 30.84
CA LEU A 372 -14.58 -1.76 30.40
C LEU A 372 -14.85 -3.14 31.01
N TYR A 373 -16.00 -3.25 31.67
CA TYR A 373 -16.55 -4.52 32.11
C TYR A 373 -17.25 -5.18 30.93
N LEU A 374 -16.87 -6.41 30.60
CA LEU A 374 -17.48 -7.15 29.50
C LEU A 374 -18.74 -7.86 30.01
N PRO A 375 -19.84 -7.88 29.24
CA PRO A 375 -21.02 -8.65 29.63
C PRO A 375 -20.71 -10.15 29.64
N ASP A 376 -20.81 -10.77 30.80
CA ASP A 376 -20.64 -12.22 31.04
C ASP A 376 -21.34 -13.08 29.97
N ALA A 377 -22.63 -12.80 29.70
CA ALA A 377 -23.42 -13.49 28.66
C ALA A 377 -22.94 -13.34 27.20
N LEU A 378 -21.89 -12.54 26.94
CA LEU A 378 -21.23 -12.38 25.64
C LEU A 378 -19.78 -12.88 25.65
N VAL A 379 -19.21 -13.16 26.82
CA VAL A 379 -17.92 -13.86 26.97
C VAL A 379 -18.19 -15.36 26.84
N LYS A 380 -17.38 -16.06 26.05
CA LYS A 380 -17.36 -17.52 26.03
C LYS A 380 -16.57 -18.00 27.24
N ASP A 381 -17.14 -18.88 28.06
CA ASP A 381 -16.44 -19.50 29.21
C ASP A 381 -15.21 -20.34 28.78
N THR A 382 -15.21 -20.83 27.53
CA THR A 382 -14.17 -21.71 26.98
C THR A 382 -13.82 -21.34 25.54
N GLY A 383 -12.53 -21.34 25.21
CA GLY A 383 -12.01 -21.01 23.87
C GLY A 383 -11.96 -19.51 23.57
N THR A 384 -11.46 -19.15 22.41
CA THR A 384 -11.12 -17.77 22.03
C THR A 384 -12.33 -16.83 22.02
N ASN A 385 -12.17 -15.66 22.62
CA ASN A 385 -13.04 -14.50 22.56
C ASN A 385 -12.38 -13.37 21.79
N LEU A 386 -13.18 -12.56 21.09
CA LEU A 386 -12.69 -11.42 20.32
C LEU A 386 -13.16 -10.08 20.84
N LEU A 387 -12.21 -9.18 21.03
CA LEU A 387 -12.43 -7.77 21.34
C LEU A 387 -12.03 -6.93 20.12
N CYS A 388 -12.97 -6.19 19.54
CA CYS A 388 -12.69 -5.27 18.44
C CYS A 388 -12.91 -3.82 18.86
N PHE A 389 -11.97 -2.94 18.52
CA PHE A 389 -12.18 -1.49 18.46
C PHE A 389 -12.37 -1.12 17.00
N ASP A 390 -13.51 -0.50 16.67
CA ASP A 390 -13.98 -0.28 15.30
C ASP A 390 -14.42 1.17 15.12
N SER A 391 -13.77 1.90 14.21
CA SER A 391 -14.16 3.26 13.85
C SER A 391 -15.48 3.23 13.08
N THR A 392 -16.50 3.90 13.60
CA THR A 392 -17.83 3.96 12.98
C THR A 392 -17.86 4.79 11.70
N ARG A 393 -16.75 5.47 11.37
CA ARG A 393 -16.58 6.31 10.19
C ARG A 393 -15.74 5.65 9.11
N ASN A 394 -15.91 4.35 8.88
CA ASN A 394 -15.16 3.57 7.87
C ASN A 394 -15.57 3.96 6.42
N PRO A 395 -14.64 4.29 5.49
CA PRO A 395 -13.19 4.43 5.67
C PRO A 395 -12.83 5.63 6.56
N PRO A 396 -12.00 5.43 7.60
CA PRO A 396 -11.75 6.38 8.68
C PRO A 396 -11.44 7.76 8.12
N SER A 397 -12.37 8.68 8.36
CA SER A 397 -12.31 10.08 7.93
C SER A 397 -11.02 10.79 8.35
N THR A 398 -10.80 12.02 7.88
CA THR A 398 -9.55 12.78 8.13
C THR A 398 -9.27 13.13 9.60
N TYR A 399 -10.16 12.79 10.53
CA TYR A 399 -9.95 12.84 11.97
C TYR A 399 -8.97 11.76 12.45
N ALA A 400 -8.39 11.95 13.63
CA ALA A 400 -7.39 11.06 14.20
C ALA A 400 -8.03 10.28 15.35
N TRP A 401 -7.70 9.01 15.48
CA TRP A 401 -8.10 8.20 16.63
C TRP A 401 -7.02 7.16 16.92
N GLY A 402 -7.07 6.52 18.08
CA GLY A 402 -6.28 5.32 18.30
C GLY A 402 -6.55 4.61 19.61
N VAL A 403 -5.97 3.42 19.75
CA VAL A 403 -6.05 2.57 20.95
C VAL A 403 -4.69 1.90 21.22
N ARG A 404 -4.33 1.71 22.50
CA ARG A 404 -3.10 1.04 22.93
C ARG A 404 -3.22 0.44 24.33
N ASN A 405 -2.17 -0.24 24.79
CA ASN A 405 -2.07 -0.82 26.14
C ASN A 405 -3.25 -1.74 26.49
N VAL A 406 -3.82 -2.39 25.47
CA VAL A 406 -5.03 -3.21 25.64
C VAL A 406 -4.65 -4.48 26.38
N SER A 407 -5.25 -4.72 27.53
CA SER A 407 -4.96 -5.89 28.37
C SER A 407 -6.20 -6.41 29.08
N PHE A 408 -6.14 -7.67 29.52
CA PHE A 408 -7.28 -8.40 30.11
C PHE A 408 -7.12 -8.62 31.60
N TRP A 409 -8.24 -8.75 32.31
CA TRP A 409 -8.30 -9.27 33.67
C TRP A 409 -9.47 -10.25 33.85
N PRO A 410 -9.26 -11.44 34.46
CA PRO A 410 -7.98 -11.94 35.01
C PRO A 410 -6.90 -12.12 33.94
N PRO A 411 -5.63 -11.81 34.21
CA PRO A 411 -4.61 -11.71 33.17
C PRO A 411 -4.48 -13.01 32.36
N GLN A 412 -4.33 -12.90 31.04
CA GLN A 412 -4.02 -14.07 30.22
C GLN A 412 -2.77 -14.78 30.77
N THR A 413 -2.89 -16.09 30.95
CA THR A 413 -1.84 -16.93 31.53
C THR A 413 -1.58 -18.14 30.67
N ILE A 414 -0.31 -18.38 30.36
CA ILE A 414 0.14 -19.59 29.69
C ILE A 414 0.04 -20.73 30.73
N PRO A 415 -0.52 -21.91 30.43
CA PRO A 415 -0.32 -23.08 31.29
C PRO A 415 1.17 -23.32 31.55
N LEU A 416 1.55 -23.94 32.68
CA LEU A 416 2.97 -24.30 32.90
C LEU A 416 3.51 -25.07 31.67
N PRO A 417 4.58 -24.57 31.03
CA PRO A 417 4.83 -24.89 29.63
C PRO A 417 5.49 -26.26 29.46
N SER A 418 5.24 -26.89 28.32
CA SER A 418 5.99 -28.05 27.82
C SER A 418 7.23 -27.66 26.99
N ALA A 419 7.36 -26.38 26.63
CA ALA A 419 8.40 -25.81 25.76
C ALA A 419 9.22 -24.71 26.47
N PRO A 420 10.44 -24.35 25.98
CA PRO A 420 11.51 -24.07 26.93
C PRO A 420 12.13 -22.66 26.94
N GLU A 421 11.66 -21.62 26.23
CA GLU A 421 12.22 -20.24 26.33
C GLU A 421 11.17 -19.13 26.05
N TYR A 422 11.01 -18.14 26.96
CA TYR A 422 10.08 -16.98 26.85
C TYR A 422 10.73 -15.66 27.26
N GLY A 423 10.36 -14.52 26.65
CA GLY A 423 10.83 -13.17 27.04
C GLY A 423 11.06 -12.24 25.85
N TYR A 424 12.09 -11.39 25.95
CA TYR A 424 12.70 -10.64 24.84
C TYR A 424 14.11 -11.19 24.57
N ILE A 425 14.16 -12.42 24.05
CA ILE A 425 15.41 -13.18 23.93
C ILE A 425 16.07 -12.91 22.58
N LYS A 426 17.39 -12.67 22.60
CA LYS A 426 18.21 -12.51 21.40
C LYS A 426 18.15 -13.77 20.53
N ASN A 427 17.58 -13.64 19.33
CA ASN A 427 17.29 -14.74 18.39
C ASN A 427 16.35 -15.83 18.95
N GLY A 428 15.62 -15.55 20.03
CA GLY A 428 14.65 -16.46 20.64
C GLY A 428 13.22 -15.90 20.56
N ASN A 429 12.35 -16.39 21.44
CA ASN A 429 11.00 -15.85 21.57
C ASN A 429 11.05 -14.36 21.98
N GLN A 430 10.30 -13.52 21.28
CA GLN A 430 10.12 -12.09 21.52
C GLN A 430 8.64 -11.67 21.63
N GLN A 431 7.71 -12.62 21.72
CA GLN A 431 6.28 -12.33 21.88
C GLN A 431 5.94 -11.74 23.27
N TYR A 432 6.83 -11.89 24.25
CA TYR A 432 6.60 -11.56 25.66
C TYR A 432 7.61 -10.51 26.13
N THR A 433 7.60 -9.34 25.50
CA THR A 433 8.69 -8.35 25.65
C THR A 433 8.70 -7.64 26.99
N ASP A 434 7.55 -7.41 27.62
CA ASP A 434 7.44 -6.72 28.91
C ASP A 434 7.20 -7.68 30.09
N ARG A 435 6.44 -8.77 29.88
CA ARG A 435 6.13 -9.76 30.94
C ARG A 435 5.80 -11.14 30.39
N VAL A 436 6.04 -12.17 31.21
CA VAL A 436 5.57 -13.55 30.98
C VAL A 436 4.66 -13.97 32.13
N ARG A 437 3.51 -14.58 31.83
CA ARG A 437 2.53 -15.03 32.84
C ARG A 437 2.25 -16.53 32.72
N PHE A 438 2.30 -17.24 33.85
CA PHE A 438 2.05 -18.67 33.97
C PHE A 438 0.83 -18.95 34.86
N SER A 439 0.04 -19.96 34.49
CA SER A 439 -1.09 -20.49 35.23
C SER A 439 -0.71 -21.80 35.91
N PHE A 440 -1.04 -21.96 37.19
CA PHE A 440 -0.93 -23.23 37.90
C PHE A 440 -2.13 -23.45 38.84
N GLN A 441 -2.50 -24.70 39.07
CA GLN A 441 -3.52 -25.03 40.06
C GLN A 441 -2.94 -24.93 41.46
N GLY A 442 -3.69 -24.32 42.37
CA GLY A 442 -3.30 -24.20 43.77
C GLY A 442 -3.26 -25.53 44.52
N ARG A 443 -2.68 -25.48 45.72
CA ARG A 443 -2.66 -26.56 46.70
C ARG A 443 -2.48 -25.95 48.10
N PRO A 444 -3.00 -26.61 49.15
CA PRO A 444 -2.70 -26.22 50.52
C PRO A 444 -1.20 -26.29 50.82
N GLY A 445 -0.67 -25.25 51.45
CA GLY A 445 0.73 -25.09 51.86
C GLY A 445 1.57 -24.27 50.89
N ASP A 446 2.74 -23.83 51.39
CA ASP A 446 3.73 -23.07 50.60
C ASP A 446 4.09 -23.79 49.29
N VAL A 447 4.05 -23.05 48.19
CA VAL A 447 4.28 -23.58 46.83
C VAL A 447 5.69 -23.23 46.37
N THR A 448 6.45 -24.19 45.84
CA THR A 448 7.83 -23.94 45.35
C THR A 448 7.87 -23.85 43.83
N VAL A 449 8.21 -22.67 43.30
CA VAL A 449 8.48 -22.48 41.88
C VAL A 449 9.96 -22.69 41.61
N ARG A 450 10.32 -23.52 40.63
CA ARG A 450 11.64 -23.51 39.98
C ARG A 450 11.56 -22.83 38.63
N TYR A 451 12.63 -22.16 38.24
CA TYR A 451 12.73 -21.40 37.00
C TYR A 451 14.21 -21.15 36.65
N GLN A 452 14.47 -20.61 35.46
CA GLN A 452 15.74 -19.97 35.06
C GLN A 452 15.43 -18.62 34.42
N VAL A 453 16.38 -17.68 34.46
CA VAL A 453 16.27 -16.36 33.83
C VAL A 453 17.46 -16.08 32.91
N TYR A 454 17.27 -15.24 31.90
CA TYR A 454 18.28 -14.87 30.89
C TYR A 454 18.60 -13.38 30.97
N ASP A 455 19.88 -13.04 30.91
CA ASP A 455 20.43 -11.70 30.61
C ASP A 455 19.87 -10.53 31.46
N VAL A 456 19.42 -10.83 32.68
CA VAL A 456 19.03 -9.84 33.70
C VAL A 456 20.27 -9.04 34.10
N ASP A 457 20.35 -7.78 33.68
CA ASP A 457 21.46 -6.85 33.91
C ASP A 457 21.37 -6.18 35.30
N TYR A 458 20.16 -5.91 35.80
CA TYR A 458 19.95 -5.17 37.05
C TYR A 458 19.15 -5.95 38.11
N ALA A 459 19.50 -5.74 39.38
CA ALA A 459 18.89 -6.44 40.52
C ALA A 459 17.43 -6.05 40.82
N ASP A 460 16.89 -5.06 40.11
CA ASP A 460 15.52 -4.57 40.15
C ASP A 460 14.78 -4.77 38.81
N GLU A 461 15.41 -5.41 37.81
CA GLU A 461 14.90 -5.48 36.44
C GLU A 461 13.74 -6.45 36.27
N LEU A 462 13.84 -7.66 36.83
CA LEU A 462 12.83 -8.70 36.59
C LEU A 462 12.09 -9.04 37.88
N ALA A 463 10.90 -8.48 38.05
CA ALA A 463 10.04 -8.69 39.21
C ALA A 463 9.30 -10.03 39.11
N ILE A 464 9.23 -10.74 40.24
CA ILE A 464 8.43 -11.94 40.42
C ILE A 464 7.17 -11.56 41.21
N VAL A 465 6.00 -11.85 40.65
CA VAL A 465 4.70 -11.45 41.18
C VAL A 465 3.78 -12.67 41.19
N VAL A 466 3.08 -12.94 42.29
CA VAL A 466 2.06 -14.01 42.38
C VAL A 466 0.71 -13.40 42.74
N ASN A 467 -0.33 -13.68 41.95
CA ASN A 467 -1.69 -13.17 42.15
C ASN A 467 -1.73 -11.63 42.36
N GLY A 468 -0.91 -10.90 41.58
CA GLY A 468 -0.75 -9.44 41.69
C GLY A 468 0.09 -8.94 42.87
N ARG A 469 0.60 -9.82 43.74
CA ARG A 469 1.45 -9.47 44.89
C ARG A 469 2.93 -9.62 44.53
N PHE A 470 3.69 -8.55 44.67
CA PHE A 470 5.14 -8.56 44.45
C PHE A 470 5.85 -9.41 45.51
N LEU A 471 6.65 -10.38 45.07
CA LEU A 471 7.38 -11.33 45.90
C LEU A 471 8.85 -10.97 46.05
N GLY A 472 9.47 -10.46 44.99
CA GLY A 472 10.89 -10.12 44.94
C GLY A 472 11.39 -9.95 43.50
N TYR A 473 12.69 -9.76 43.33
CA TYR A 473 13.33 -9.72 42.01
C TYR A 473 14.10 -11.01 41.72
N ALA A 474 14.18 -11.39 40.45
CA ALA A 474 15.11 -12.40 39.98
C ALA A 474 16.57 -11.89 40.10
N PRO A 475 17.55 -12.78 40.30
CA PRO A 475 18.95 -12.38 40.42
C PRO A 475 19.55 -11.95 39.07
N VAL A 476 20.48 -11.00 39.14
CA VAL A 476 21.35 -10.60 38.01
C VAL A 476 22.09 -11.82 37.46
N THR A 477 22.18 -11.90 36.13
CA THR A 477 22.87 -12.97 35.39
C THR A 477 24.04 -12.44 34.57
N PRO A 478 25.01 -13.29 34.16
CA PRO A 478 26.04 -12.88 33.21
C PRO A 478 25.43 -12.58 31.84
N ASN A 479 25.94 -11.55 31.15
CA ASN A 479 25.36 -11.12 29.88
C ASN A 479 25.25 -12.23 28.82
N GLN A 480 24.13 -12.23 28.09
CA GLN A 480 23.73 -13.19 27.07
C GLN A 480 23.75 -14.66 27.55
N LYS A 481 23.50 -14.90 28.84
CA LYS A 481 23.44 -16.25 29.41
C LYS A 481 22.22 -16.47 30.31
N TRP A 482 21.76 -17.72 30.28
CA TRP A 482 20.82 -18.26 31.25
C TRP A 482 21.48 -18.43 32.63
N SER A 483 20.69 -18.25 33.69
CA SER A 483 21.02 -18.65 35.04
C SER A 483 21.12 -20.19 35.16
N GLY A 484 21.69 -20.66 36.28
CA GLY A 484 21.37 -22.01 36.75
C GLY A 484 19.91 -22.12 37.20
N SER A 485 19.45 -23.32 37.55
CA SER A 485 18.11 -23.49 38.14
C SER A 485 17.99 -22.68 39.45
N LEU A 486 17.02 -21.79 39.47
CA LEU A 486 16.62 -20.97 40.61
C LEU A 486 15.38 -21.56 41.26
N SER A 487 15.06 -21.11 42.48
CA SER A 487 13.82 -21.48 43.16
C SER A 487 13.31 -20.32 44.02
N VAL A 488 12.00 -20.19 44.11
CA VAL A 488 11.34 -19.25 45.02
C VAL A 488 10.11 -19.91 45.64
N THR A 489 9.84 -19.61 46.91
CA THR A 489 8.68 -20.12 47.63
C THR A 489 7.59 -19.05 47.64
N LEU A 490 6.41 -19.41 47.15
CA LEU A 490 5.18 -18.63 47.24
C LEU A 490 4.54 -18.96 48.60
N PRO A 491 4.28 -17.99 49.48
CA PRO A 491 3.60 -18.26 50.75
C PRO A 491 2.19 -18.81 50.52
N ASP A 492 1.79 -19.80 51.32
CA ASP A 492 0.43 -20.37 51.38
C ASP A 492 -0.67 -19.29 51.27
N ALA A 493 -0.64 -18.28 52.14
CA ALA A 493 -1.61 -17.17 52.16
C ALA A 493 -1.61 -16.22 50.94
N TRP A 494 -0.79 -16.49 49.92
CA TRP A 494 -0.71 -15.75 48.65
C TRP A 494 -1.16 -16.61 47.45
N VAL A 495 -1.45 -17.89 47.67
CA VAL A 495 -1.93 -18.86 46.69
C VAL A 495 -3.37 -19.25 47.04
N GLU A 496 -4.23 -19.41 46.04
CA GLU A 496 -5.62 -19.88 46.21
C GLU A 496 -5.64 -21.42 46.18
N ASP A 497 -5.79 -22.06 47.34
CA ASP A 497 -5.70 -23.52 47.57
C ASP A 497 -6.46 -24.42 46.59
N SER A 498 -7.59 -23.94 46.08
CA SER A 498 -8.54 -24.71 45.27
C SER A 498 -8.88 -24.05 43.93
N GLY A 499 -8.05 -23.12 43.46
CA GLY A 499 -8.29 -22.36 42.24
C GLY A 499 -7.03 -22.16 41.37
N PRO A 500 -7.20 -21.52 40.19
CA PRO A 500 -6.09 -21.11 39.35
C PRO A 500 -5.28 -19.99 40.01
N ASN A 501 -3.97 -20.04 39.84
CA ASN A 501 -3.01 -19.08 40.37
C ASN A 501 -2.12 -18.53 39.27
N VAL A 502 -1.84 -17.23 39.34
CA VAL A 502 -1.09 -16.48 38.34
C VAL A 502 0.31 -16.15 38.85
N LEU A 503 1.33 -16.74 38.24
CA LEU A 503 2.74 -16.36 38.43
C LEU A 503 3.16 -15.45 37.26
N THR A 504 3.67 -14.26 37.55
CA THR A 504 4.17 -13.32 36.55
C THR A 504 5.65 -13.03 36.77
N PHE A 505 6.42 -13.01 35.69
CA PHE A 505 7.74 -12.40 35.61
C PHE A 505 7.60 -11.11 34.79
N ASP A 506 7.84 -9.96 35.40
CA ASP A 506 7.53 -8.62 34.88
C ASP A 506 8.83 -7.82 34.75
N ASN A 507 9.20 -7.40 33.53
CA ASN A 507 10.36 -6.55 33.32
C ASN A 507 10.01 -5.09 33.68
N THR A 508 10.56 -4.62 34.80
CA THR A 508 10.28 -3.30 35.37
C THR A 508 10.83 -2.14 34.54
N ARG A 509 11.71 -2.42 33.57
CA ARG A 509 12.28 -1.43 32.63
C ARG A 509 11.33 -1.16 31.45
N ASN A 510 10.02 -1.08 31.71
CA ASN A 510 8.96 -0.89 30.72
C ASN A 510 8.85 0.58 30.24
N PRO A 511 8.73 0.86 28.91
CA PRO A 511 8.84 -0.09 27.80
C PRO A 511 10.28 -0.61 27.70
N PRO A 512 10.49 -1.93 27.43
CA PRO A 512 11.77 -2.63 27.44
C PRO A 512 12.74 -2.10 26.39
N ARG A 513 13.27 -0.91 26.64
CA ARG A 513 14.15 -0.19 25.74
C ARG A 513 15.56 -0.76 25.88
N LEU A 514 15.86 -1.67 24.96
CA LEU A 514 17.20 -2.08 24.50
C LEU A 514 17.88 -3.26 25.22
N PHE A 515 17.31 -3.84 26.28
CA PHE A 515 17.94 -4.91 27.05
C PHE A 515 17.24 -6.26 26.84
N TRP A 516 18.02 -7.31 26.59
CA TRP A 516 17.51 -8.67 26.41
C TRP A 516 17.14 -9.27 27.76
N TRP A 517 16.08 -10.07 27.82
CA TRP A 517 15.75 -10.83 29.02
C TRP A 517 14.93 -12.07 28.67
N GLY A 518 14.84 -13.01 29.61
CA GLY A 518 13.95 -14.17 29.44
C GLY A 518 13.79 -15.03 30.69
N VAL A 519 12.87 -15.99 30.59
CA VAL A 519 12.46 -16.94 31.63
C VAL A 519 12.23 -18.32 31.00
N ARG A 520 12.61 -19.39 31.71
CA ARG A 520 12.34 -20.77 31.29
C ARG A 520 12.28 -21.79 32.43
N ASP A 521 12.00 -23.04 32.06
CA ASP A 521 11.96 -24.23 32.92
C ASP A 521 11.07 -24.04 34.17
N VAL A 522 9.97 -23.30 33.98
CA VAL A 522 9.06 -22.90 35.05
C VAL A 522 8.22 -24.10 35.47
N SER A 523 8.40 -24.53 36.72
CA SER A 523 7.81 -25.74 37.27
C SER A 523 7.44 -25.56 38.74
N VAL A 524 6.31 -26.14 39.14
CA VAL A 524 5.63 -25.78 40.40
C VAL A 524 5.43 -27.02 41.28
N TYR A 525 6.18 -27.07 42.40
CA TYR A 525 6.32 -28.21 43.33
C TYR A 525 5.67 -27.98 44.70
#